data_AF-A0A1N6TJ13-F1
#
_entry.id   AF-A0A1N6TJ13-F1
#
_cell.length_a   1.000
_cell.length_b   1.000
_cell.length_c   1.000
_cell.angle_alpha   90.00
_cell.angle_beta   90.00
_cell.angle_gamma   90.00
#
_symmetry.space_group_name_H-M   'P 1'
#
loop_
_entity.id
_entity.type
_entity.pdbx_description
1 polymer ?
#
loop_
_entity_poly.entity_id
_entity_poly.type
_entity_poly.pdbx_seq_one_letter_code
_entity_poly.pdbx_strand_id
1 'polypeptide(L)'
;MFKLNIFSKRSSGKNAAEPINNYANEDTNTPPVDLFVDPTPPKPESDKFQTATSPTKLSVFLGRDFHNMGKRDGYLYHSKETLENWKRKTRAEFHIIMDQMIQEKKEQRLTYLNHLASVGAMHETTSIQLSNMMEELNTSIAQLDKQKELAVEDEGWIMGAIHDYYHGYAQGLNDYLEGEILITSIRNI
;
A
#
# COMPACT_ATOMS: atom_id res chain seq x y z
N MET A 1 16.17 -8.31 45.51
CA MET A 1 15.36 -8.53 46.73
C MET A 1 13.93 -8.83 46.30
N PHE A 2 13.48 -10.07 46.47
CA PHE A 2 12.08 -10.46 46.34
C PHE A 2 11.35 -10.28 47.67
N LYS A 3 10.07 -9.89 47.61
CA LYS A 3 8.97 -10.37 48.45
C LYS A 3 7.68 -9.67 48.03
N LEU A 4 6.64 -10.43 47.69
CA LEU A 4 5.32 -10.24 48.29
C LEU A 4 4.49 -11.53 48.19
N ASN A 5 4.06 -11.99 49.35
CA ASN A 5 3.09 -13.05 49.62
C ASN A 5 1.68 -12.57 49.27
N ILE A 6 0.87 -13.37 48.57
CA ILE A 6 -0.59 -13.40 48.78
C ILE A 6 -1.12 -14.83 48.54
N PHE A 7 -1.04 -15.69 49.55
CA PHE A 7 -1.91 -16.86 49.66
C PHE A 7 -2.97 -16.56 50.73
N SER A 8 -4.22 -16.43 50.29
CA SER A 8 -5.42 -16.42 51.13
C SER A 8 -6.14 -17.75 50.94
N LYS A 9 -6.32 -18.45 52.06
CA LYS A 9 -6.95 -19.76 52.19
C LYS A 9 -8.44 -19.54 52.50
N ARG A 10 -9.35 -20.21 51.78
CA ARG A 10 -10.70 -20.49 52.28
C ARG A 10 -11.06 -21.95 52.00
N SER A 11 -11.47 -22.62 53.06
CA SER A 11 -11.89 -24.02 53.11
C SER A 11 -13.41 -24.11 53.29
N SER A 12 -13.99 -25.23 52.86
CA SER A 12 -15.20 -25.93 53.38
C SER A 12 -15.95 -26.53 52.18
N GLY A 13 -16.32 -27.81 52.10
CA GLY A 13 -16.21 -28.93 53.02
C GLY A 13 -17.05 -30.13 52.52
N LYS A 14 -16.72 -31.32 53.06
CA LYS A 14 -17.54 -32.52 53.32
C LYS A 14 -17.87 -33.55 52.20
N ASN A 15 -17.19 -34.70 52.35
CA ASN A 15 -17.66 -36.11 52.43
C ASN A 15 -18.36 -36.76 51.22
N ALA A 16 -17.83 -37.87 50.68
CA ALA A 16 -18.02 -39.25 51.17
C ALA A 16 -17.63 -40.32 50.12
N ALA A 17 -17.01 -41.41 50.64
CA ALA A 17 -16.96 -42.79 50.12
C ALA A 17 -16.14 -43.13 48.86
N GLU A 18 -15.04 -43.86 49.07
CA GLU A 18 -14.40 -44.77 48.11
C GLU A 18 -15.25 -46.05 47.88
N PRO A 19 -14.92 -46.87 46.86
CA PRO A 19 -14.05 -47.99 47.20
C PRO A 19 -12.92 -48.26 46.19
N ILE A 20 -11.72 -48.43 46.74
CA ILE A 20 -10.68 -49.43 46.48
C ILE A 20 -10.84 -50.28 45.20
N ASN A 21 -9.84 -50.19 44.31
CA ASN A 21 -9.30 -51.40 43.69
C ASN A 21 -7.81 -51.23 43.36
N ASN A 22 -6.98 -52.03 44.03
CA ASN A 22 -5.54 -52.19 43.77
C ASN A 22 -5.35 -53.11 42.57
N TYR A 23 -4.70 -52.62 41.51
CA TYR A 23 -3.93 -53.46 40.60
C TYR A 23 -2.57 -52.82 40.34
N ALA A 24 -1.55 -53.64 40.48
CA ALA A 24 -0.14 -53.30 40.43
C ALA A 24 0.37 -53.10 39.00
N ASN A 25 1.41 -52.26 38.91
CA ASN A 25 2.45 -52.18 37.87
C ASN A 25 1.98 -51.87 36.43
N GLU A 26 2.29 -50.67 35.93
CA GLU A 26 3.19 -50.48 34.77
C GLU A 26 3.83 -49.08 34.87
N ASP A 27 5.12 -49.00 34.52
CA ASP A 27 5.83 -47.75 34.27
C ASP A 27 5.12 -46.96 33.17
N THR A 28 4.30 -45.99 33.56
CA THR A 28 3.71 -45.04 32.63
C THR A 28 4.05 -43.64 33.09
N ASN A 29 5.30 -43.22 32.82
CA ASN A 29 5.67 -41.80 32.75
C ASN A 29 5.07 -41.19 31.47
N THR A 30 3.76 -41.38 31.28
CA THR A 30 2.98 -40.71 30.24
C THR A 30 2.32 -39.51 30.89
N PRO A 31 2.71 -38.29 30.51
CA PRO A 31 2.05 -37.10 31.01
C PRO A 31 0.54 -37.14 30.69
N PRO A 32 -0.32 -36.58 31.57
CA PRO A 32 -1.76 -36.56 31.36
C PRO A 32 -2.09 -36.01 29.97
N VAL A 33 -2.99 -36.67 29.23
CA VAL A 33 -3.44 -36.23 27.89
C VAL A 33 -3.98 -34.80 27.90
N ASP A 34 -4.52 -34.38 29.04
CA ASP A 34 -5.00 -33.01 29.31
C ASP A 34 -3.90 -31.94 29.30
N LEU A 35 -2.62 -32.34 29.25
CA LEU A 35 -1.48 -31.42 29.08
C LEU A 35 -1.19 -31.10 27.60
N PHE A 36 -1.75 -31.85 26.66
CA PHE A 36 -1.46 -31.76 25.22
C PHE A 36 -2.62 -31.26 24.37
N VAL A 37 -3.78 -31.06 24.97
CA VAL A 37 -4.96 -30.55 24.27
C VAL A 37 -5.26 -29.17 24.84
N ASP A 38 -4.84 -28.12 24.15
CA ASP A 38 -5.35 -26.78 24.42
C ASP A 38 -6.87 -26.81 24.13
N PRO A 39 -7.76 -26.67 25.12
CA PRO A 39 -9.21 -26.73 24.91
C PRO A 39 -9.74 -25.47 24.22
N THR A 40 -8.88 -24.47 24.01
CA THR A 40 -9.21 -23.27 23.26
C THR A 40 -8.98 -23.52 21.78
N PRO A 41 -10.03 -23.55 20.94
CA PRO A 41 -9.83 -23.52 19.50
C PRO A 41 -9.00 -22.28 19.17
N PRO A 42 -8.03 -22.37 18.23
CA PRO A 42 -7.30 -21.19 17.79
C PRO A 42 -8.34 -20.16 17.37
N LYS A 43 -8.33 -19.00 18.04
CA LYS A 43 -9.17 -17.88 17.60
C LYS A 43 -8.82 -17.67 16.13
N PRO A 44 -9.80 -17.65 15.21
CA PRO A 44 -9.51 -17.18 13.88
C PRO A 44 -8.94 -15.78 14.07
N GLU A 45 -7.68 -15.60 13.68
CA GLU A 45 -7.12 -14.27 13.49
C GLU A 45 -7.88 -13.65 12.32
N SER A 46 -9.10 -13.20 12.60
CA SER A 46 -9.86 -12.37 11.69
C SER A 46 -9.02 -11.11 11.48
N ASP A 47 -8.49 -11.00 10.27
CA ASP A 47 -8.19 -9.75 9.60
C ASP A 47 -7.04 -8.91 10.16
N LYS A 48 -5.86 -9.53 10.33
CA LYS A 48 -4.58 -8.78 10.32
C LYS A 48 -3.67 -9.10 9.15
N PHE A 49 -4.19 -9.74 8.10
CA PHE A 49 -3.59 -9.72 6.77
C PHE A 49 -4.19 -8.60 5.90
N GLN A 50 -4.41 -7.41 6.47
CA GLN A 50 -4.36 -6.22 5.64
C GLN A 50 -2.88 -5.92 5.46
N THR A 51 -2.29 -6.46 4.39
CA THR A 51 -1.05 -5.91 3.84
C THR A 51 -1.35 -4.45 3.51
N ALA A 52 -1.07 -3.55 4.45
CA ALA A 52 -1.01 -2.13 4.19
C ALA A 52 0.20 -1.92 3.28
N THR A 53 0.00 -2.20 1.99
CA THR A 53 0.98 -1.91 0.95
C THR A 53 1.26 -0.43 1.07
N SER A 54 2.49 -0.08 1.43
CA SER A 54 2.91 1.30 1.56
C SER A 54 2.56 2.04 0.26
N PRO A 55 2.00 3.26 0.35
CA PRO A 55 1.55 3.96 -0.84
C PRO A 55 2.75 4.20 -1.76
N THR A 56 2.65 3.70 -2.99
CA THR A 56 3.67 3.93 -4.02
C THR A 56 3.75 5.41 -4.38
N LYS A 57 4.92 5.88 -4.83
CA LYS A 57 5.11 7.27 -5.29
C LYS A 57 4.07 7.67 -6.33
N LEU A 58 3.74 6.75 -7.24
CA LEU A 58 2.70 6.94 -8.26
C LEU A 58 1.31 7.13 -7.62
N SER A 59 0.91 6.27 -6.68
CA SER A 59 -0.39 6.42 -6.01
C SER A 59 -0.50 7.73 -5.22
N VAL A 60 0.60 8.17 -4.59
CA VAL A 60 0.64 9.47 -3.89
C VAL A 60 0.50 10.62 -4.87
N PHE A 61 1.16 10.53 -6.04
CA PHE A 61 1.07 11.55 -7.08
C PHE A 61 -0.34 11.63 -7.68
N LEU A 62 -0.92 10.49 -8.08
CA LEU A 62 -2.25 10.44 -8.69
C LEU A 62 -3.38 10.75 -7.71
N GLY A 63 -3.16 10.53 -6.40
CA GLY A 63 -4.13 10.83 -5.35
C GLY A 63 -4.18 12.31 -4.92
N ARG A 64 -3.44 13.21 -5.57
CA ARG A 64 -3.49 14.64 -5.26
C ARG A 64 -4.77 15.27 -5.81
N ASP A 65 -5.25 16.29 -5.12
CA ASP A 65 -6.40 17.07 -5.55
C ASP A 65 -6.00 18.13 -6.57
N PHE A 66 -5.81 17.68 -7.82
CA PHE A 66 -5.42 18.54 -8.92
C PHE A 66 -6.50 19.55 -9.29
N HIS A 67 -7.77 19.21 -9.08
CA HIS A 67 -8.89 20.10 -9.34
C HIS A 67 -8.84 21.34 -8.45
N ASN A 68 -8.73 21.18 -7.13
CA ASN A 68 -8.65 22.31 -6.21
C ASN A 68 -7.37 23.13 -6.41
N MET A 69 -6.25 22.49 -6.76
CA MET A 69 -5.03 23.20 -7.14
C MET A 69 -5.26 24.08 -8.38
N GLY A 70 -5.87 23.52 -9.43
CA GLY A 70 -6.22 24.24 -10.64
C GLY A 70 -7.13 25.42 -10.35
N LYS A 71 -8.21 25.19 -9.58
CA LYS A 71 -9.18 26.23 -9.21
C LYS A 71 -8.54 27.43 -8.54
N ARG A 72 -7.67 27.19 -7.54
CA ARG A 72 -6.95 28.26 -6.87
C ARG A 72 -6.04 29.02 -7.82
N ASP A 73 -5.27 28.30 -8.63
CA ASP A 73 -4.30 28.94 -9.54
C ASP A 73 -4.99 29.74 -10.65
N GLY A 74 -6.13 29.25 -11.16
CA GLY A 74 -6.99 29.94 -12.13
C GLY A 74 -7.52 31.27 -11.61
N TYR A 75 -7.97 31.30 -10.36
CA TYR A 75 -8.48 32.49 -9.68
C TYR A 75 -7.39 33.47 -9.21
N LEU A 76 -6.13 33.05 -9.10
CA LEU A 76 -5.05 33.93 -8.63
C LEU A 76 -4.24 34.52 -9.77
N TYR A 77 -3.92 33.73 -10.79
CA TYR A 77 -2.93 34.12 -11.79
C TYR A 77 -3.52 34.55 -13.12
N HIS A 78 -4.69 34.01 -13.52
CA HIS A 78 -5.42 34.36 -14.76
C HIS A 78 -4.60 34.30 -16.06
N SER A 79 -3.44 33.63 -16.03
CA SER A 79 -2.52 33.58 -17.16
C SER A 79 -2.43 32.18 -17.74
N LYS A 80 -2.59 32.08 -19.07
CA LYS A 80 -2.34 30.86 -19.83
C LYS A 80 -0.92 30.32 -19.59
N GLU A 81 0.04 31.20 -19.34
CA GLU A 81 1.42 30.79 -19.05
C GLU A 81 1.50 29.92 -17.77
N THR A 82 0.73 30.26 -16.73
CA THR A 82 0.67 29.47 -15.49
C THR A 82 0.18 28.06 -15.76
N LEU A 83 -0.89 27.91 -16.55
CA LEU A 83 -1.43 26.61 -16.93
C LEU A 83 -0.41 25.77 -17.71
N GLU A 84 0.24 26.36 -18.71
CA GLU A 84 1.25 25.66 -19.53
C GLU A 84 2.50 25.28 -18.73
N ASN A 85 2.96 26.17 -17.84
CA ASN A 85 4.08 25.89 -16.94
C ASN A 85 3.74 24.76 -15.96
N TRP A 86 2.51 24.75 -15.44
CA TRP A 86 2.04 23.67 -14.58
C TRP A 86 2.00 22.34 -15.33
N LYS A 87 1.41 22.29 -16.53
CA LYS A 87 1.38 21.07 -17.37
C LYS A 87 2.79 20.51 -17.61
N ARG A 88 3.75 21.38 -17.98
CA ARG A 88 5.15 20.98 -18.19
C ARG A 88 5.79 20.41 -16.92
N LYS A 89 5.55 21.05 -15.77
CA LYS A 89 6.08 20.59 -14.48
C LYS A 89 5.48 19.25 -14.06
N THR A 90 4.17 19.08 -14.20
CA THR A 90 3.45 17.85 -13.84
C THR A 90 3.90 16.67 -14.70
N ARG A 91 4.09 16.88 -16.01
CA ARG A 91 4.67 15.85 -16.89
C ARG A 91 6.08 15.47 -16.49
N ALA A 92 6.93 16.46 -16.20
CA ALA A 92 8.30 16.18 -15.74
C ALA A 92 8.33 15.38 -14.43
N GLU A 93 7.47 15.73 -13.47
CA GLU A 93 7.35 14.97 -12.21
C GLU A 93 6.89 13.53 -12.46
N PHE A 94 5.89 13.33 -13.33
CA PHE A 94 5.42 11.99 -13.69
C PHE A 94 6.49 11.15 -14.37
N HIS A 95 7.25 11.72 -15.32
CA HIS A 95 8.37 11.03 -15.96
C HIS A 95 9.43 10.60 -14.94
N ILE A 96 9.77 11.46 -13.99
CA ILE A 96 10.71 11.11 -12.90
C ILE A 96 10.19 9.93 -12.08
N ILE A 97 8.89 9.91 -11.75
CA ILE A 97 8.28 8.80 -11.02
C ILE A 97 8.34 7.51 -11.84
N MET A 98 8.00 7.56 -13.14
CA MET A 98 8.10 6.40 -14.03
C MET A 98 9.53 5.87 -14.12
N ASP A 99 10.51 6.76 -14.30
CA ASP A 99 11.93 6.38 -14.40
C ASP A 99 12.42 5.70 -13.11
N GLN A 100 12.03 6.22 -11.94
CA GLN A 100 12.35 5.59 -10.66
C GLN A 100 11.75 4.19 -10.56
N MET A 101 10.48 4.02 -10.93
CA MET A 101 9.83 2.70 -10.91
C MET A 101 10.48 1.72 -11.88
N ILE A 102 10.84 2.17 -13.09
CA ILE A 102 11.56 1.35 -14.07
C ILE A 102 12.92 0.91 -13.51
N GLN A 103 13.64 1.83 -12.87
CA GLN A 103 14.94 1.53 -12.27
C GLN A 103 14.81 0.51 -11.13
N GLU A 104 13.87 0.70 -10.21
CA GLU A 104 13.56 -0.23 -9.11
C GLU A 104 13.25 -1.64 -9.67
N LYS A 105 12.49 -1.73 -10.78
CA LYS A 105 12.17 -3.02 -11.43
C LYS A 105 13.38 -3.64 -12.14
N LYS A 106 14.24 -2.85 -12.76
CA LYS A 106 15.49 -3.33 -13.38
C LYS A 106 16.46 -3.89 -12.34
N GLU A 107 16.55 -3.26 -11.18
CA GLU A 107 17.37 -3.74 -10.05
C GLU A 107 16.82 -5.05 -9.47
N GLN A 108 15.50 -5.17 -9.30
CA GLN A 108 14.84 -6.42 -8.91
C GLN A 108 15.14 -7.54 -9.92
N ARG A 109 15.05 -7.24 -11.22
CA ARG A 109 15.35 -8.21 -12.28
C ARG A 109 16.80 -8.68 -12.23
N LEU A 110 17.74 -7.76 -12.04
CA LEU A 110 19.16 -8.10 -11.90
C LEU A 110 19.40 -9.01 -10.69
N THR A 111 18.70 -8.77 -9.59
CA THR A 111 18.75 -9.61 -8.39
C THR A 111 18.29 -11.03 -8.69
N TYR A 112 17.17 -11.21 -9.39
CA TYR A 112 16.70 -12.53 -9.81
C TYR A 112 17.63 -13.22 -10.81
N LEU A 113 18.23 -12.47 -11.73
CA LEU A 113 19.21 -13.00 -12.66
C LEU A 113 20.45 -13.53 -11.94
N ASN A 114 20.94 -12.80 -10.93
CA ASN A 114 22.05 -13.25 -10.09
C ASN A 114 21.69 -14.49 -9.28
N HIS A 115 20.47 -14.56 -8.73
CA HIS A 115 19.98 -15.76 -8.04
C HIS A 115 19.87 -16.97 -8.98
N LEU A 116 19.40 -16.75 -10.20
CA LEU A 116 19.32 -17.79 -11.21
C LEU A 116 20.72 -18.32 -11.56
N ALA A 117 21.71 -17.45 -11.74
CA ALA A 117 23.09 -17.87 -11.97
C ALA A 117 23.67 -18.67 -10.80
N SER A 118 23.28 -18.35 -9.56
CA SER A 118 23.75 -19.06 -8.36
C SER A 118 23.05 -20.40 -8.11
N VAL A 119 21.77 -20.54 -8.45
CA VAL A 119 20.91 -21.68 -8.07
C VAL A 119 20.53 -22.56 -9.26
N GLY A 120 20.66 -22.05 -10.49
CA GLY A 120 20.10 -22.65 -11.71
C GLY A 120 20.60 -24.05 -12.06
N ALA A 121 21.74 -24.48 -11.52
CA ALA A 121 22.23 -25.85 -11.70
C ALA A 121 21.68 -26.84 -10.66
N MET A 122 21.07 -26.36 -9.56
CA MET A 122 20.70 -27.19 -8.41
C MET A 122 19.21 -27.51 -8.34
N HIS A 123 18.33 -26.66 -8.88
CA HIS A 123 16.89 -26.86 -8.75
C HIS A 123 16.07 -26.29 -9.92
N GLU A 124 15.60 -27.16 -10.80
CA GLU A 124 14.87 -26.79 -12.03
C GLU A 124 13.61 -25.97 -11.75
N THR A 125 12.83 -26.33 -10.72
CA THR A 125 11.58 -25.60 -10.45
C THR A 125 11.84 -24.17 -9.96
N THR A 126 12.96 -23.94 -9.26
CA THR A 126 13.36 -22.59 -8.82
C THR A 126 13.82 -21.77 -10.02
N SER A 127 14.51 -22.39 -10.97
CA SER A 127 14.91 -21.78 -12.23
C SER A 127 13.70 -21.27 -13.04
N ILE A 128 12.66 -22.11 -13.14
CA ILE A 128 11.40 -21.75 -13.81
C ILE A 128 10.70 -20.60 -13.08
N GLN A 129 10.59 -20.66 -11.74
CA GLN A 129 9.97 -19.59 -10.95
C GLN A 129 10.66 -18.24 -11.13
N LEU A 130 12.00 -18.21 -11.04
CA LEU A 130 12.78 -16.99 -11.24
C LEU A 130 12.64 -16.46 -12.67
N SER A 131 12.57 -17.35 -13.67
CA SER A 131 12.35 -16.97 -15.07
C SER A 131 10.99 -16.30 -15.27
N ASN A 132 9.93 -16.88 -14.69
CA ASN A 132 8.59 -16.29 -14.74
C ASN A 132 8.54 -14.91 -14.05
N MET A 133 9.20 -14.76 -12.89
CA MET A 133 9.29 -13.46 -12.21
C MET A 133 10.03 -12.41 -13.05
N MET A 134 11.09 -12.80 -13.76
CA MET A 134 11.80 -11.89 -14.67
C MET A 134 10.94 -11.48 -15.87
N GLU A 135 10.13 -12.40 -16.41
CA GLU A 135 9.20 -12.10 -17.50
C GLU A 135 8.09 -11.13 -17.06
N GLU A 136 7.55 -11.32 -15.86
CA GLU A 136 6.59 -10.39 -15.25
C GLU A 136 7.21 -8.99 -15.08
N LEU A 137 8.45 -8.91 -14.57
CA LEU A 137 9.17 -7.64 -14.44
C LEU A 137 9.38 -6.95 -15.79
N ASN A 138 9.72 -7.70 -16.84
CA ASN A 138 9.87 -7.14 -18.18
C ASN A 138 8.55 -6.61 -18.74
N THR A 139 7.45 -7.32 -18.52
CA THR A 139 6.11 -6.87 -18.89
C THR A 139 5.74 -5.59 -18.16
N SER A 140 6.02 -5.51 -16.86
CA SER A 140 5.80 -4.31 -16.05
C SER A 140 6.64 -3.11 -16.54
N ILE A 141 7.92 -3.33 -16.85
CA ILE A 141 8.79 -2.28 -17.41
C ILE A 141 8.24 -1.77 -18.76
N ALA A 142 7.84 -2.67 -19.65
CA ALA A 142 7.28 -2.31 -20.95
C ALA A 142 5.98 -1.49 -20.81
N GLN A 143 5.14 -1.83 -19.82
CA GLN A 143 3.95 -1.02 -19.51
C GLN A 143 4.33 0.38 -19.02
N LEU A 144 5.32 0.51 -18.13
CA LEU A 144 5.78 1.82 -17.63
C LEU A 144 6.38 2.68 -18.76
N ASP A 145 7.17 2.09 -19.65
CA ASP A 145 7.71 2.79 -20.82
C ASP A 145 6.58 3.28 -21.75
N LYS A 146 5.56 2.44 -22.00
CA LYS A 146 4.36 2.87 -22.75
C LYS A 146 3.65 4.04 -22.08
N GLN A 147 3.52 4.05 -20.75
CA GLN A 147 2.89 5.18 -20.04
C GLN A 147 3.71 6.47 -20.17
N LYS A 148 5.04 6.39 -20.26
CA LYS A 148 5.87 7.57 -20.55
C LYS A 148 5.61 8.12 -21.95
N GLU A 149 5.46 7.25 -22.95
CA GLU A 149 5.15 7.68 -24.32
C GLU A 149 3.80 8.40 -24.37
N LEU A 150 2.76 7.80 -23.78
CA LEU A 150 1.42 8.40 -23.71
C LEU A 150 1.41 9.74 -22.98
N ALA A 151 2.24 9.90 -21.94
CA ALA A 151 2.30 11.14 -21.17
C ALA A 151 2.79 12.36 -21.98
N VAL A 152 3.49 12.14 -23.11
CA VAL A 152 3.89 13.24 -24.01
C VAL A 152 2.67 13.90 -24.66
N GLU A 153 1.64 13.09 -24.93
CA GLU A 153 0.39 13.51 -25.58
C GLU A 153 -0.70 13.89 -24.55
N ASP A 154 -0.33 14.03 -23.27
CA ASP A 154 -1.24 14.23 -22.13
C ASP A 154 -2.22 13.04 -21.92
N GLU A 155 -1.86 11.85 -22.40
CA GLU A 155 -2.67 10.63 -22.30
C GLU A 155 -2.15 9.65 -21.23
N GLY A 156 -2.84 8.52 -21.06
CA GLY A 156 -2.47 7.47 -20.13
C GLY A 156 -2.80 7.82 -18.68
N TRP A 157 -1.99 7.33 -17.74
CA TRP A 157 -2.28 7.53 -16.30
C TRP A 157 -2.22 8.98 -15.85
N ILE A 158 -1.43 9.83 -16.51
CA ILE A 158 -1.34 11.26 -16.18
C ILE A 158 -2.56 12.08 -16.64
N MET A 159 -3.35 11.56 -17.59
CA MET A 159 -4.49 12.25 -18.19
C MET A 159 -5.45 12.83 -17.15
N GLY A 160 -5.81 12.03 -16.14
CA GLY A 160 -6.70 12.47 -15.06
C GLY A 160 -6.15 13.70 -14.34
N ALA A 161 -4.88 13.69 -13.94
CA ALA A 161 -4.24 14.81 -13.27
C ALA A 161 -4.23 16.08 -14.12
N ILE A 162 -3.95 15.97 -15.42
CA ILE A 162 -3.91 17.11 -16.33
C ILE A 162 -5.32 17.68 -16.56
N HIS A 163 -6.30 16.82 -16.79
CA HIS A 163 -7.68 17.23 -17.05
C HIS A 163 -8.33 17.83 -15.80
N ASP A 164 -8.17 17.21 -14.64
CA ASP A 164 -8.72 17.71 -13.39
C ASP A 164 -8.18 19.11 -13.06
N TYR A 165 -6.87 19.31 -13.23
CA TYR A 165 -6.26 20.62 -13.08
C TYR A 165 -6.79 21.63 -14.08
N TYR A 166 -6.89 21.27 -15.37
CA TYR A 166 -7.41 22.16 -16.40
C TYR A 166 -8.85 22.59 -16.12
N HIS A 167 -9.71 21.64 -15.74
CA HIS A 167 -11.11 21.93 -15.37
C HIS A 167 -11.20 22.84 -14.15
N GLY A 168 -10.41 22.55 -13.11
CA GLY A 168 -10.31 23.41 -11.94
C GLY A 168 -9.86 24.82 -12.33
N TYR A 169 -8.80 24.93 -13.12
CA TYR A 169 -8.25 26.20 -13.58
C TYR A 169 -9.28 27.03 -14.36
N ALA A 170 -9.99 26.41 -15.30
CA ALA A 170 -11.04 27.08 -16.06
C ALA A 170 -12.18 27.59 -15.16
N GLN A 171 -12.57 26.79 -14.16
CA GLN A 171 -13.55 27.20 -13.17
C GLN A 171 -13.06 28.39 -12.33
N GLY A 172 -11.84 28.34 -11.80
CA GLY A 172 -11.28 29.43 -11.00
C GLY A 172 -11.16 30.74 -11.78
N LEU A 173 -10.79 30.65 -13.07
CA LEU A 173 -10.75 31.81 -13.96
C LEU A 173 -12.15 32.40 -14.19
N ASN A 174 -13.17 31.55 -14.40
CA ASN A 174 -14.55 32.02 -14.54
C ASN A 174 -15.05 32.68 -13.25
N ASP A 175 -14.80 32.07 -12.08
CA ASP A 175 -15.17 32.61 -10.77
C ASP A 175 -14.57 34.03 -10.57
N TYR A 176 -13.34 34.26 -11.04
CA TYR A 176 -12.71 35.59 -11.02
C TYR A 176 -13.40 36.59 -11.96
N LEU A 177 -13.64 36.20 -13.21
CA LEU A 177 -14.26 37.06 -14.21
C LEU A 177 -15.68 37.47 -13.80
N GLU A 178 -16.46 36.54 -13.24
CA GLU A 178 -17.79 36.83 -12.68
C GLU A 178 -17.71 37.84 -11.54
N GLY A 179 -16.74 37.69 -10.64
CA GLY A 179 -16.47 38.64 -9.56
C GLY A 179 -16.16 40.06 -10.07
N GLU A 180 -15.29 40.18 -11.07
CA GLU A 180 -14.94 41.47 -11.67
C GLU A 180 -16.14 42.15 -12.35
N ILE A 181 -16.99 41.38 -13.03
CA ILE A 181 -18.23 41.89 -13.66
C ILE A 181 -19.18 42.43 -12.59
N LEU A 182 -19.36 41.71 -11.48
CA LEU A 182 -20.21 42.13 -10.37
C LEU A 182 -19.69 43.41 -9.71
N ILE A 183 -18.39 43.49 -9.41
CA ILE A 183 -17.77 44.68 -8.82
C ILE A 183 -17.91 45.88 -9.74
N THR A 184 -17.67 45.70 -11.04
CA THR A 184 -17.81 46.77 -12.03
C THR A 184 -19.26 47.24 -12.15
N SER A 185 -20.22 46.32 -12.09
CA SER A 185 -21.65 46.65 -12.15
C SER A 185 -22.11 47.45 -10.92
N ILE A 186 -21.62 47.14 -9.73
CA ILE A 186 -21.91 47.88 -8.50
C ILE A 186 -21.29 49.29 -8.53
N ARG A 187 -20.09 49.43 -9.10
CA ARG A 187 -19.36 50.72 -9.14
C ARG A 187 -19.99 51.75 -10.08
N ASN A 188 -20.81 51.31 -11.02
CA ASN A 188 -21.46 52.16 -12.04
C ASN A 188 -22.92 52.54 -11.68
N ILE A 189 -23.38 52.22 -10.47
CA ILE A 189 -24.66 52.64 -9.88
C ILE A 189 -24.40 53.72 -8.84
#